data_AF-A0A4W4FNK4-F1
#
_entry.id   AF-A0A4W4FNK4-F1
#
_cell.length_a   1.000
_cell.length_b   1.000
_cell.length_c   1.000
_cell.angle_alpha   90.00
_cell.angle_beta   90.00
_cell.angle_gamma   90.00
#
_symmetry.space_group_name_H-M   'P 1'
#
loop_
_entity.id
_entity.type
_entity.pdbx_description
1 polymer ?
#
loop_
_entity_poly.entity_id
_entity_poly.type
_entity_poly.pdbx_seq_one_letter_code
_entity_poly.pdbx_strand_id
1 'polypeptide(L)'
;HKMAFAKVVCTVMIFLCVFIFCEYVIYFPTILRCSWPEMTDHKDFRAPLRALFLSDTHLLGAIRGHWFDKLRREWQMERAFQTALWLLKPEVVFILGDIFDEGKWSSPKDWEDDVRRFKQIFRHPSDMELVVLIGNHDIGFHHEMTRYKLERFEKVFNLTSARIITKRGVNFLLVNSVALHGDHCPICKSVESELHHLSQALNCSVQATHASSSPSSHQQHYPLYRASDSKCTGVDAAPPNERYKQFHERYDVLSQDASKMLLWWFQPRLILSGHTHSGCEFLHENRFPEVSVPSFSWRNRNNPSFILGSFSQSDFALSKCFLPEESSVIAVYCGSVLVIALITLSHLSVFRRALRLANRLLGKQKSI
;
A
#
# COMPACT_ATOMS: atom_id res chain seq x y z
N HIS A 1 -20.51 -9.34 -46.13
CA HIS A 1 -20.80 -8.24 -45.19
C HIS A 1 -21.25 -8.70 -43.80
N LYS A 2 -22.40 -9.38 -43.63
CA LYS A 2 -22.91 -9.79 -42.29
C LYS A 2 -21.94 -10.62 -41.44
N MET A 3 -21.24 -11.59 -42.03
CA MET A 3 -20.23 -12.40 -41.31
C MET A 3 -18.96 -11.63 -40.92
N ALA A 4 -18.55 -10.65 -41.74
CA ALA A 4 -17.40 -9.80 -41.41
C ALA A 4 -17.75 -8.85 -40.27
N PHE A 5 -18.96 -8.28 -40.31
CA PHE A 5 -19.50 -7.46 -39.23
C PHE A 5 -19.59 -8.22 -37.90
N ALA A 6 -20.15 -9.44 -37.90
CA ALA A 6 -20.24 -10.27 -36.70
C ALA A 6 -18.86 -10.57 -36.08
N LYS A 7 -17.83 -10.83 -36.91
CA LYS A 7 -16.45 -11.06 -36.42
C LYS A 7 -15.84 -9.82 -35.77
N VAL A 8 -16.02 -8.65 -36.39
CA VAL A 8 -15.55 -7.38 -35.81
C VAL A 8 -16.23 -7.13 -34.46
N VAL A 9 -17.54 -7.34 -34.38
CA VAL A 9 -18.31 -7.22 -33.13
C VAL A 9 -17.79 -8.18 -32.07
N CYS A 10 -17.59 -9.46 -32.39
CA CYS A 10 -17.04 -10.43 -31.42
C CYS A 10 -15.64 -10.04 -30.93
N THR A 11 -14.75 -9.59 -31.80
CA THR A 11 -13.41 -9.16 -31.41
C THR A 11 -13.47 -7.94 -30.47
N VAL A 12 -14.30 -6.94 -30.79
CA VAL A 12 -14.50 -5.77 -29.92
C VAL A 12 -15.06 -6.20 -28.56
N MET A 13 -16.02 -7.13 -28.52
CA MET A 13 -16.56 -7.65 -27.26
C MET A 13 -15.50 -8.37 -26.43
N ILE A 14 -14.62 -9.16 -27.05
CA ILE A 14 -13.52 -9.82 -26.31
C ILE A 14 -12.58 -8.77 -25.72
N PHE A 15 -12.16 -7.77 -26.48
CA PHE A 15 -11.32 -6.68 -25.96
C PHE A 15 -12.00 -5.96 -24.80
N LEU A 16 -13.28 -5.66 -24.92
CA LEU A 16 -14.06 -5.04 -23.85
C LEU A 16 -14.13 -5.92 -22.61
N CYS A 17 -14.39 -7.23 -22.75
CA CYS A 17 -14.43 -8.17 -21.63
C CYS A 17 -13.07 -8.28 -20.93
N VAL A 18 -11.97 -8.36 -21.69
CA VAL A 18 -10.61 -8.41 -21.13
C VAL A 18 -10.28 -7.12 -20.41
N PHE A 19 -10.61 -5.97 -21.00
CA PHE A 19 -10.44 -4.67 -20.36
C PHE A 19 -11.24 -4.57 -19.05
N ILE A 20 -12.53 -4.89 -19.07
CA ILE A 20 -13.38 -4.87 -17.87
C ILE A 20 -12.82 -5.83 -16.81
N PHE A 21 -12.35 -7.01 -17.22
CA PHE A 21 -11.76 -7.97 -16.30
C PHE A 21 -10.50 -7.41 -15.61
N CYS A 22 -9.52 -6.98 -16.40
CA CYS A 22 -8.24 -6.49 -15.92
C CYS A 22 -8.34 -5.16 -15.14
N GLU A 23 -9.25 -4.27 -15.54
CA GLU A 23 -9.35 -2.94 -14.95
C GLU A 23 -10.31 -2.86 -13.77
N TYR A 24 -11.25 -3.80 -13.62
CA TYR A 24 -12.28 -3.74 -12.59
C TYR A 24 -12.48 -5.07 -11.88
N VAL A 25 -12.77 -6.15 -12.60
CA VAL A 25 -13.25 -7.40 -11.98
C VAL A 25 -12.14 -8.10 -11.20
N ILE A 26 -10.89 -8.07 -11.67
CA ILE A 26 -9.78 -8.85 -11.11
C ILE A 26 -9.50 -8.57 -9.62
N TYR A 27 -9.83 -7.38 -9.13
CA TYR A 27 -9.65 -7.02 -7.71
C TYR A 27 -10.61 -7.77 -6.79
N PHE A 28 -11.84 -8.06 -7.23
CA PHE A 28 -12.84 -8.74 -6.42
C PHE A 28 -12.44 -10.17 -6.03
N PRO A 29 -12.15 -11.11 -6.95
CA PRO A 29 -11.77 -12.47 -6.57
C PRO A 29 -10.42 -12.51 -5.86
N THR A 30 -9.54 -11.52 -6.06
CA THR A 30 -8.26 -11.45 -5.35
C THR A 30 -8.48 -11.05 -3.89
N ILE A 31 -9.25 -9.99 -3.63
CA ILE A 31 -9.52 -9.48 -2.28
C ILE A 31 -10.51 -10.38 -1.52
N LEU A 32 -11.44 -11.07 -2.20
CA LEU A 32 -12.36 -12.03 -1.58
C LEU A 32 -11.64 -13.23 -0.92
N ARG A 33 -10.37 -13.49 -1.27
CA ARG A 33 -9.55 -14.52 -0.61
C ARG A 33 -9.06 -14.07 0.77
N CYS A 34 -9.18 -12.79 1.08
CA CYS A 34 -8.75 -12.22 2.34
C CYS A 34 -9.89 -12.25 3.35
N SER A 35 -9.57 -12.53 4.61
CA SER A 35 -10.52 -12.55 5.70
C SER A 35 -9.91 -11.84 6.90
N TRP A 36 -10.78 -11.27 7.75
CA TRP A 36 -10.33 -10.70 9.01
C TRP A 36 -9.74 -11.82 9.88
N PRO A 37 -8.53 -11.64 10.42
CA PRO A 37 -7.88 -12.68 11.21
C PRO A 37 -8.65 -12.91 12.51
N GLU A 38 -8.81 -14.18 12.89
CA GLU A 38 -9.46 -14.56 14.13
C GLU A 38 -8.52 -14.31 15.31
N MET A 39 -9.06 -13.73 16.39
CA MET A 39 -8.31 -13.50 17.62
C MET A 39 -8.46 -14.70 18.55
N THR A 40 -7.34 -15.13 19.12
CA THR A 40 -7.31 -16.30 20.01
C THR A 40 -7.72 -15.98 21.45
N ASP A 41 -7.56 -14.73 21.89
CA ASP A 41 -7.93 -14.31 23.23
C ASP A 41 -9.39 -13.82 23.30
N HIS A 42 -10.28 -14.66 23.84
CA HIS A 42 -11.70 -14.35 24.07
C HIS A 42 -11.96 -13.58 25.39
N LYS A 43 -10.92 -13.08 26.07
CA LYS A 43 -11.10 -12.32 27.33
C LYS A 43 -11.89 -11.03 27.16
N ASP A 44 -11.92 -10.44 25.96
CA ASP A 44 -12.78 -9.29 25.66
C ASP A 44 -14.05 -9.79 24.94
N PHE A 45 -15.20 -9.63 25.58
CA PHE A 45 -16.51 -10.01 25.01
C PHE A 45 -16.96 -9.09 23.86
N ARG A 46 -16.22 -8.01 23.58
CA ARG A 46 -16.53 -7.07 22.49
C ARG A 46 -15.96 -7.55 21.17
N ALA A 47 -16.68 -7.23 20.09
CA ALA A 47 -16.19 -7.47 18.74
C ALA A 47 -14.88 -6.71 18.48
N PRO A 48 -13.86 -7.36 17.89
CA PRO A 48 -12.56 -6.75 17.68
C PRO A 48 -12.65 -5.57 16.71
N LEU A 49 -11.83 -4.55 16.97
CA LEU A 49 -11.65 -3.42 16.06
C LEU A 49 -10.97 -3.91 14.79
N ARG A 50 -11.60 -3.65 13.64
CA ARG A 50 -11.08 -4.00 12.32
C ARG A 50 -10.34 -2.83 11.70
N ALA A 51 -9.02 -2.93 11.61
CA ALA A 51 -8.16 -1.92 11.02
C ALA A 51 -7.44 -2.44 9.77
N LEU A 52 -7.34 -1.60 8.74
CA LEU A 52 -6.63 -1.91 7.50
C LEU A 52 -5.41 -0.99 7.38
N PHE A 53 -4.24 -1.54 7.02
CA PHE A 53 -2.98 -0.79 6.93
C PHE A 53 -2.43 -0.86 5.51
N LEU A 54 -2.18 0.31 4.94
CA LEU A 54 -1.50 0.55 3.67
C LEU A 54 -0.16 1.21 3.93
N SER A 55 0.76 1.14 2.97
CA SER A 55 2.00 1.90 2.99
C SER A 55 2.42 2.28 1.57
N ASP A 56 3.24 3.32 1.46
CA ASP A 56 4.00 3.68 0.26
C ASP A 56 3.11 3.72 -0.98
N THR A 57 2.11 4.60 -0.96
CA THR A 57 1.19 4.77 -2.11
C THR A 57 1.87 5.48 -3.28
N HIS A 58 2.85 6.36 -2.99
CA HIS A 58 3.64 7.10 -3.99
C HIS A 58 2.80 7.65 -5.14
N LEU A 59 1.84 8.53 -4.84
CA LEU A 59 1.15 9.28 -5.88
C LEU A 59 2.19 10.05 -6.70
N LEU A 60 2.20 9.84 -8.02
CA LEU A 60 3.23 10.41 -8.87
C LEU A 60 3.02 11.92 -8.99
N GLY A 61 4.10 12.67 -8.75
CA GLY A 61 4.10 14.12 -8.84
C GLY A 61 4.29 14.64 -10.26
N ALA A 62 4.34 15.96 -10.40
CA ALA A 62 4.42 16.65 -11.68
C ALA A 62 5.85 16.77 -12.26
N ILE A 63 6.89 16.52 -11.45
CA ILE A 63 8.29 16.83 -11.80
C ILE A 63 8.94 15.67 -12.55
N ARG A 64 8.86 14.46 -12.00
CA ARG A 64 9.45 13.22 -12.55
C ARG A 64 8.40 12.19 -12.95
N GLY A 65 7.14 12.39 -12.58
CA GLY A 65 6.05 11.49 -12.91
C GLY A 65 5.69 11.49 -14.41
N HIS A 66 5.67 10.31 -15.03
CA HIS A 66 5.16 10.14 -16.39
C HIS A 66 3.63 10.00 -16.38
N TRP A 67 2.91 10.69 -17.28
CA TRP A 67 1.44 10.76 -17.26
C TRP A 67 0.76 9.38 -17.36
N PHE A 68 1.30 8.47 -18.18
CA PHE A 68 0.73 7.13 -18.34
C PHE A 68 1.00 6.25 -17.12
N ASP A 69 2.17 6.42 -16.50
CA ASP A 69 2.50 5.72 -15.27
C ASP A 69 1.56 6.20 -14.15
N LYS A 70 1.44 7.52 -14.00
CA LYS A 70 0.49 8.18 -13.11
C LYS A 70 -0.94 7.63 -13.27
N LEU A 71 -1.46 7.63 -14.49
CA LEU A 71 -2.77 7.07 -14.80
C LEU A 71 -2.89 5.61 -14.35
N ARG A 72 -1.89 4.76 -14.68
CA ARG A 72 -1.96 3.33 -14.41
C ARG A 72 -1.89 2.99 -12.92
N ARG A 73 -0.94 3.58 -12.19
CA ARG A 73 -0.71 3.30 -10.76
C ARG A 73 -1.85 3.84 -9.92
N GLU A 74 -2.31 5.06 -10.20
CA GLU A 74 -3.40 5.67 -9.44
C GLU A 74 -4.74 5.00 -9.72
N TRP A 75 -4.98 4.59 -10.97
CA TRP A 75 -6.13 3.76 -11.30
C TRP A 75 -6.13 2.46 -10.50
N GLN A 76 -4.99 1.76 -10.45
CA GLN A 76 -4.86 0.54 -9.65
C GLN A 76 -5.14 0.79 -8.17
N MET A 77 -4.54 1.81 -7.58
CA MET A 77 -4.76 2.13 -6.17
C MET A 77 -6.22 2.46 -5.89
N GLU A 78 -6.89 3.25 -6.75
CA GLU A 78 -8.30 3.56 -6.58
C GLU A 78 -9.15 2.29 -6.66
N ARG A 79 -8.94 1.44 -7.68
CA ARG A 79 -9.72 0.20 -7.83
C ARG A 79 -9.50 -0.76 -6.67
N ALA A 80 -8.24 -0.95 -6.26
CA ALA A 80 -7.89 -1.81 -5.13
C ALA A 80 -8.50 -1.29 -3.82
N PHE A 81 -8.34 0.00 -3.51
CA PHE A 81 -8.82 0.61 -2.28
C PHE A 81 -10.35 0.57 -2.20
N GLN A 82 -11.04 1.04 -3.25
CA GLN A 82 -12.51 1.06 -3.27
C GLN A 82 -13.10 -0.36 -3.18
N THR A 83 -12.48 -1.35 -3.82
CA THR A 83 -12.91 -2.76 -3.72
C THR A 83 -12.66 -3.32 -2.32
N ALA A 84 -11.51 -3.02 -1.71
CA ALA A 84 -11.20 -3.42 -0.34
C ALA A 84 -12.19 -2.84 0.67
N LEU A 85 -12.52 -1.54 0.56
CA LEU A 85 -13.51 -0.91 1.43
C LEU A 85 -14.89 -1.56 1.28
N TRP A 86 -15.32 -1.81 0.05
CA TRP A 86 -16.63 -2.39 -0.23
C TRP A 86 -16.77 -3.83 0.34
N LEU A 87 -15.74 -4.66 0.15
CA LEU A 87 -15.74 -6.06 0.59
C LEU A 87 -15.49 -6.22 2.08
N LEU A 88 -14.46 -5.55 2.60
CA LEU A 88 -13.90 -5.84 3.92
C LEU A 88 -14.47 -4.94 5.02
N LYS A 89 -14.98 -3.75 4.66
CA LYS A 89 -15.61 -2.79 5.58
C LYS A 89 -14.80 -2.53 6.85
N PRO A 90 -13.54 -2.06 6.74
CA PRO A 90 -12.74 -1.70 7.90
C PRO A 90 -13.36 -0.51 8.65
N GLU A 91 -13.11 -0.42 9.95
CA GLU A 91 -13.57 0.71 10.78
C GLU A 91 -12.58 1.87 10.76
N VAL A 92 -11.29 1.56 10.60
CA VAL A 92 -10.21 2.52 10.49
C VAL A 92 -9.20 2.04 9.44
N VAL A 93 -8.67 2.98 8.67
CA VAL A 93 -7.59 2.72 7.71
C VAL A 93 -6.39 3.55 8.10
N PHE A 94 -5.20 2.96 8.06
CA PHE A 94 -3.93 3.66 8.22
C PHE A 94 -3.16 3.65 6.89
N ILE A 95 -2.52 4.77 6.55
CA ILE A 95 -1.50 4.83 5.49
C ILE A 95 -0.17 5.25 6.11
N LEU A 96 0.81 4.34 6.11
CA LEU A 96 2.07 4.45 6.86
C LEU A 96 3.15 5.28 6.14
N GLY A 97 2.77 6.47 5.64
CA GLY A 97 3.68 7.39 4.99
C GLY A 97 3.91 7.15 3.49
N ASP A 98 4.68 8.06 2.90
CA ASP A 98 4.99 8.14 1.47
C ASP A 98 3.72 8.12 0.63
N ILE A 99 2.85 9.08 0.97
CA ILE A 99 1.60 9.33 0.25
C ILE A 99 1.91 9.82 -1.15
N PHE A 100 2.77 10.83 -1.22
CA PHE A 100 3.19 11.49 -2.45
C PHE A 100 4.64 11.16 -2.76
N ASP A 101 4.95 10.85 -4.02
CA ASP A 101 6.32 10.54 -4.44
C ASP A 101 7.23 11.78 -4.45
N GLU A 102 6.65 12.95 -4.68
CA GLU A 102 7.36 14.22 -4.85
C GLU A 102 6.88 15.30 -3.88
N GLY A 103 6.20 14.92 -2.79
CA GLY A 103 5.70 15.85 -1.77
C GLY A 103 6.82 16.77 -1.25
N LYS A 104 8.05 16.27 -1.13
CA LYS A 104 9.24 17.03 -0.73
C LYS A 104 9.71 18.09 -1.74
N TRP A 105 9.32 17.99 -3.01
CA TRP A 105 9.75 18.87 -4.10
C TRP A 105 8.59 19.68 -4.72
N SER A 106 7.35 19.37 -4.36
CA SER A 106 6.16 19.95 -5.00
C SER A 106 6.01 21.45 -4.75
N SER A 107 5.69 22.17 -5.83
CA SER A 107 5.21 23.56 -5.76
C SER A 107 3.84 23.60 -5.03
N PRO A 108 3.38 24.76 -4.53
CA PRO A 108 2.06 24.86 -3.90
C PRO A 108 0.93 24.38 -4.82
N LYS A 109 1.01 24.65 -6.12
CA LYS A 109 0.02 24.22 -7.11
C LYS A 109 0.02 22.72 -7.32
N ASP A 110 1.20 22.11 -7.47
CA ASP A 110 1.32 20.67 -7.66
C ASP A 110 0.90 19.92 -6.40
N TRP A 111 1.23 20.45 -5.22
CA TRP A 111 0.75 19.94 -3.93
C TRP A 111 -0.78 19.91 -3.86
N GLU A 112 -1.46 21.00 -4.25
CA GLU A 112 -2.92 21.03 -4.27
C GLU A 112 -3.52 20.01 -5.25
N ASP A 113 -2.90 19.83 -6.43
CA ASP A 113 -3.31 18.79 -7.39
C ASP A 113 -3.15 17.38 -6.81
N ASP A 114 -2.00 17.10 -6.21
CA ASP A 114 -1.68 15.82 -5.59
C ASP A 114 -2.67 15.50 -4.46
N VAL A 115 -2.95 16.48 -3.58
CA VAL A 115 -3.93 16.35 -2.49
C VAL A 115 -5.35 16.11 -3.03
N ARG A 116 -5.75 16.81 -4.11
CA ARG A 116 -7.06 16.60 -4.74
C ARG A 116 -7.19 15.16 -5.26
N ARG A 117 -6.15 14.64 -5.92
CA ARG A 117 -6.12 13.26 -6.44
C ARG A 117 -6.11 12.24 -5.31
N PHE A 118 -5.34 12.46 -4.26
CA PHE A 118 -5.37 11.63 -3.06
C PHE A 118 -6.79 11.49 -2.51
N LYS A 119 -7.49 12.61 -2.30
CA LYS A 119 -8.86 12.62 -1.78
C LYS A 119 -9.84 11.88 -2.70
N GLN A 120 -9.61 11.89 -4.01
CA GLN A 120 -10.42 11.16 -4.98
C GLN A 120 -10.17 9.64 -4.92
N ILE A 121 -8.91 9.23 -4.91
CA ILE A 121 -8.47 7.82 -4.90
C ILE A 121 -8.89 7.14 -3.59
N PHE A 122 -8.60 7.80 -2.47
CA PHE A 122 -8.86 7.31 -1.12
C PHE A 122 -10.18 7.84 -0.52
N ARG A 123 -11.18 8.13 -1.37
CA ARG A 123 -12.53 8.49 -0.89
C ARG A 123 -13.10 7.36 -0.04
N HIS A 124 -13.73 7.71 1.06
CA HIS A 124 -14.25 6.76 2.04
C HIS A 124 -15.56 7.30 2.67
N PRO A 125 -16.39 6.42 3.25
CA PRO A 125 -17.55 6.82 4.04
C PRO A 125 -17.17 7.72 5.23
N SER A 126 -18.04 8.65 5.60
CA SER A 126 -17.77 9.62 6.67
C SER A 126 -17.66 9.01 8.07
N ASP A 127 -18.19 7.81 8.26
CA ASP A 127 -18.13 7.03 9.51
C ASP A 127 -16.84 6.20 9.64
N MET A 128 -16.05 6.08 8.58
CA MET A 128 -14.71 5.48 8.61
C MET A 128 -13.65 6.56 8.83
N GLU A 129 -12.68 6.27 9.69
CA GLU A 129 -11.53 7.13 9.91
C GLU A 129 -10.34 6.71 9.04
N LEU A 130 -9.82 7.65 8.24
CA LEU A 130 -8.58 7.47 7.48
C LEU A 130 -7.44 8.24 8.19
N VAL A 131 -6.47 7.50 8.71
CA VAL A 131 -5.32 8.01 9.44
C VAL A 131 -4.09 7.94 8.56
N VAL A 132 -3.46 9.08 8.31
CA VAL A 132 -2.26 9.19 7.48
C VAL A 132 -1.05 9.48 8.36
N LEU A 133 0.08 8.86 8.05
CA LEU A 133 1.38 9.15 8.65
C LEU A 133 2.28 9.86 7.64
N ILE A 134 3.32 10.49 8.16
CA ILE A 134 4.32 11.22 7.38
C ILE A 134 5.41 10.25 6.92
N GLY A 135 5.74 10.26 5.63
CA GLY A 135 6.96 9.65 5.09
C GLY A 135 7.98 10.65 4.56
N ASN A 136 9.13 10.15 4.13
CA ASN A 136 10.25 10.97 3.68
C ASN A 136 10.03 11.55 2.27
N HIS A 137 9.23 10.90 1.41
CA HIS A 137 8.82 11.49 0.14
C HIS A 137 7.80 12.61 0.31
N ASP A 138 7.05 12.60 1.41
CA ASP A 138 6.05 13.62 1.70
C ASP A 138 6.66 14.97 2.11
N ILE A 139 7.63 14.95 3.03
CA ILE A 139 8.21 16.17 3.61
C ILE A 139 9.73 16.32 3.40
N GLY A 140 10.40 15.30 2.88
CA GLY A 140 11.84 15.25 2.64
C GLY A 140 12.55 14.35 3.64
N PHE A 141 13.66 13.75 3.23
CA PHE A 141 14.63 13.20 4.18
C PHE A 141 15.10 14.32 5.12
N HIS A 142 15.65 13.95 6.27
CA HIS A 142 16.07 14.87 7.34
C HIS A 142 16.56 16.27 6.89
N HIS A 143 17.57 16.34 6.00
CA HIS A 143 18.13 17.62 5.54
C HIS A 143 17.25 18.39 4.55
N GLU A 144 16.31 17.72 3.88
CA GLU A 144 15.32 18.32 2.97
C GLU A 144 14.03 18.72 3.72
N MET A 145 13.84 18.24 4.95
CA MET A 145 12.68 18.54 5.78
C MET A 145 12.66 20.01 6.19
N THR A 146 11.52 20.67 5.96
CA THR A 146 11.31 22.06 6.39
C THR A 146 10.00 22.22 7.12
N ARG A 147 9.92 23.25 7.96
CA ARG A 147 8.70 23.58 8.72
C ARG A 147 7.50 23.80 7.80
N TYR A 148 7.70 24.47 6.67
CA TYR A 148 6.65 24.67 5.65
C TYR A 148 6.10 23.33 5.10
N LYS A 149 6.99 22.38 4.76
CA LYS A 149 6.59 21.07 4.22
C LYS A 149 5.84 20.24 5.27
N LEU A 150 6.29 20.29 6.53
CA LEU A 150 5.61 19.64 7.64
C LEU A 150 4.23 20.24 7.89
N GLU A 151 4.14 21.56 8.09
CA GLU A 151 2.89 22.24 8.44
C GLU A 151 1.81 22.10 7.35
N ARG A 152 2.20 22.14 6.06
CA ARG A 152 1.23 21.91 4.98
C ARG A 152 0.71 20.47 4.95
N PHE A 153 1.54 19.49 5.28
CA PHE A 153 1.15 18.09 5.38
C PHE A 153 0.21 17.87 6.58
N GLU A 154 0.61 18.34 7.76
CA GLU A 154 -0.17 18.29 9.00
C GLU A 154 -1.56 18.92 8.83
N LYS A 155 -1.63 20.07 8.14
CA LYS A 155 -2.88 20.76 7.84
C LYS A 155 -3.82 19.94 6.93
N VAL A 156 -3.30 19.27 5.91
CA VAL A 156 -4.13 18.51 4.96
C VAL A 156 -4.74 17.27 5.61
N PHE A 157 -3.97 16.60 6.47
CA PHE A 157 -4.35 15.33 7.08
C PHE A 157 -4.81 15.45 8.54
N ASN A 158 -4.87 16.68 9.07
CA ASN A 158 -5.26 16.97 10.45
C ASN A 158 -4.52 16.08 11.46
N LEU A 159 -3.19 16.09 11.38
CA LEU A 159 -2.31 15.28 12.22
C LEU A 159 -1.24 16.13 12.89
N THR A 160 -0.66 15.58 13.96
CA THR A 160 0.56 16.07 14.60
C THR A 160 1.67 15.05 14.40
N SER A 161 2.91 15.50 14.56
CA SER A 161 4.09 14.65 14.38
C SER A 161 4.22 13.52 15.41
N ALA A 162 3.61 13.63 16.59
CA ALA A 162 3.44 12.51 17.50
C ALA A 162 2.07 12.57 18.19
N ARG A 163 1.30 11.47 18.18
CA ARG A 163 0.04 11.39 18.93
C ARG A 163 -0.40 9.97 19.19
N ILE A 164 -1.26 9.79 20.18
CA ILE A 164 -1.99 8.55 20.42
C ILE A 164 -3.43 8.76 19.96
N ILE A 165 -3.93 7.87 19.10
CA ILE A 165 -5.36 7.78 18.82
C ILE A 165 -5.94 6.56 19.53
N THR A 166 -7.15 6.70 20.06
CA THR A 166 -7.83 5.63 20.79
C THR A 166 -9.15 5.30 20.12
N LYS A 167 -9.29 4.06 19.66
CA LYS A 167 -10.51 3.56 19.00
C LYS A 167 -10.98 2.28 19.68
N ARG A 168 -12.21 2.26 20.18
CA ARG A 168 -12.77 1.13 20.97
C ARG A 168 -11.85 0.68 22.14
N GLY A 169 -11.12 1.62 22.74
CA GLY A 169 -10.14 1.34 23.81
C GLY A 169 -8.80 0.77 23.33
N VAL A 170 -8.58 0.64 22.02
CA VAL A 170 -7.27 0.28 21.45
C VAL A 170 -6.47 1.55 21.20
N ASN A 171 -5.24 1.59 21.72
CA ASN A 171 -4.32 2.70 21.54
C ASN A 171 -3.38 2.48 20.36
N PHE A 172 -3.23 3.50 19.54
CA PHE A 172 -2.39 3.54 18.35
C PHE A 172 -1.46 4.75 18.47
N LEU A 173 -0.16 4.52 18.69
CA LEU A 173 0.85 5.58 18.71
C LEU A 173 1.31 5.86 17.29
N LEU A 174 1.11 7.09 16.82
CA LEU A 174 1.57 7.56 15.52
C LEU A 174 2.85 8.36 15.71
N VAL A 175 3.89 8.01 14.97
CA VAL A 175 5.21 8.61 15.10
C VAL A 175 5.69 9.13 13.75
N ASN A 176 6.04 10.42 13.69
CA ASN A 176 6.81 11.00 12.59
C ASN A 176 8.27 10.55 12.70
N SER A 177 8.55 9.35 12.18
CA SER A 177 9.88 8.74 12.21
C SER A 177 10.92 9.50 11.39
N VAL A 178 10.51 10.33 10.42
CA VAL A 178 11.41 11.18 9.63
C VAL A 178 12.12 12.21 10.52
N ALA A 179 11.47 12.61 11.62
CA ALA A 179 12.00 13.56 12.59
C ALA A 179 12.81 12.91 13.72
N LEU A 180 13.14 11.61 13.66
CA LEU A 180 13.94 10.90 14.66
C LEU A 180 15.39 10.69 14.22
N HIS A 181 16.02 11.75 13.70
CA HIS A 181 17.41 11.70 13.22
C HIS A 181 18.44 11.64 14.36
N GLY A 182 18.11 12.18 15.54
CA GLY A 182 18.99 12.21 16.72
C GLY A 182 20.02 13.34 16.76
N ASP A 183 19.91 14.34 15.89
CA ASP A 183 20.77 15.54 15.89
C ASP A 183 20.13 16.75 16.59
N HIS A 184 18.95 16.57 17.18
CA HIS A 184 18.19 17.61 17.87
C HIS A 184 17.87 18.84 17.02
N CYS A 185 17.68 18.65 15.70
CA CYS A 185 17.13 19.70 14.84
C CYS A 185 15.82 20.28 15.44
N PRO A 186 15.42 21.53 15.14
CA PRO A 186 14.25 22.14 15.79
C PRO A 186 12.95 21.32 15.68
N ILE A 187 12.71 20.69 14.51
CA ILE A 187 11.57 19.78 14.31
C ILE A 187 11.77 18.50 15.14
N CYS A 188 12.95 17.88 15.01
CA CYS A 188 13.32 16.65 15.71
C CYS A 188 13.13 16.76 17.21
N LYS A 189 13.67 17.83 17.82
CA LYS A 189 13.55 18.12 19.24
C LYS A 189 12.09 18.30 19.67
N SER A 190 11.26 18.93 18.84
CA SER A 190 9.83 19.07 19.12
C SER A 190 9.14 17.70 19.16
N VAL A 191 9.43 16.85 18.18
CA VAL A 191 8.85 15.49 18.09
C VAL A 191 9.32 14.61 19.25
N GLU A 192 10.62 14.60 19.54
CA GLU A 192 11.19 13.87 20.67
C GLU A 192 10.59 14.32 22.01
N SER A 193 10.40 15.63 22.20
CA SER A 193 9.77 16.18 23.41
C SER A 193 8.30 15.76 23.53
N GLU A 194 7.55 15.77 22.43
CA GLU A 194 6.15 15.34 22.41
C GLU A 194 6.02 13.83 22.73
N LEU A 195 6.87 13.00 22.12
CA LEU A 195 6.94 11.56 22.42
C LEU A 195 7.29 11.30 23.89
N HIS A 196 8.25 12.05 24.44
CA HIS A 196 8.60 11.94 25.86
C HIS A 196 7.44 12.33 26.77
N HIS A 197 6.68 13.40 26.45
CA HIS A 197 5.48 13.75 27.21
C HIS A 197 4.39 12.68 27.13
N LEU A 198 4.18 12.09 25.96
CA LEU A 198 3.22 11.00 25.78
C LEU A 198 3.62 9.75 26.59
N SER A 199 4.91 9.41 26.63
CA SER A 199 5.38 8.25 27.40
C SER A 199 5.22 8.48 28.90
N GLN A 200 5.50 9.69 29.40
CA GLN A 200 5.23 10.07 30.78
C GLN A 200 3.74 9.97 31.13
N ALA A 201 2.87 10.49 30.26
CA ALA A 201 1.42 10.44 30.48
C ALA A 201 0.90 9.00 30.56
N LEU A 202 1.39 8.11 29.68
CA LEU A 202 1.05 6.68 29.72
C LEU A 202 1.54 6.02 31.01
N ASN A 203 2.78 6.26 31.43
CA ASN A 203 3.34 5.69 32.65
C ASN A 203 2.60 6.17 33.91
N CYS A 204 2.22 7.46 33.96
CA CYS A 204 1.42 8.01 35.05
C CYS A 204 0.02 7.37 35.10
N SER A 205 -0.61 7.12 33.94
CA SER A 205 -1.92 6.48 33.88
C SER A 205 -1.91 5.05 34.47
N VAL A 206 -0.83 4.30 34.24
CA VAL A 206 -0.62 2.95 34.82
C VAL A 206 -0.50 3.02 36.34
N GLN A 207 0.28 3.98 36.86
CA GLN A 207 0.48 4.15 38.30
C GLN A 207 -0.80 4.62 39.01
N ALA A 208 -1.57 5.54 38.41
CA ALA A 208 -2.74 6.13 39.05
C ALA A 208 -3.97 5.21 39.07
N THR A 209 -4.12 4.32 38.08
CA THR A 209 -5.35 3.52 37.93
C THR A 209 -5.25 2.12 38.51
N HIS A 210 -4.05 1.64 38.92
CA HIS A 210 -3.77 0.22 39.17
C HIS A 210 -4.28 -0.72 38.05
N ALA A 211 -4.60 -0.18 36.88
CA ALA A 211 -5.11 -0.89 35.72
C ALA A 211 -3.97 -1.06 34.73
N SER A 212 -3.91 -2.24 34.11
CA SER A 212 -3.03 -2.49 32.99
C SER A 212 -3.46 -1.58 31.84
N SER A 213 -2.65 -0.56 31.49
CA SER A 213 -2.92 0.23 30.29
C SER A 213 -2.87 -0.68 29.07
N SER A 214 -3.82 -0.52 28.14
CA SER A 214 -3.81 -1.26 26.88
C SER A 214 -2.53 -0.90 26.11
N PRO A 215 -1.60 -1.85 25.90
CA PRO A 215 -0.33 -1.56 25.25
C PRO A 215 -0.60 -0.98 23.86
N SER A 216 0.10 0.10 23.51
CA SER A 216 -0.12 0.75 22.23
C SER A 216 0.46 -0.07 21.08
N SER A 217 -0.29 -0.14 19.99
CA SER A 217 0.29 -0.50 18.69
C SER A 217 1.00 0.72 18.14
N HIS A 218 2.24 0.57 17.65
CA HIS A 218 3.03 1.67 17.09
C HIS A 218 2.92 1.71 15.58
N GLN A 219 2.68 2.88 15.02
CA GLN A 219 2.64 3.12 13.59
C GLN A 219 3.65 4.20 13.26
N GLN A 220 4.49 3.90 12.28
CA GLN A 220 5.51 4.81 11.78
C GLN A 220 5.83 4.51 10.32
N HIS A 221 6.61 5.36 9.68
CA HIS A 221 7.02 5.13 8.30
C HIS A 221 8.33 4.33 8.22
N TYR A 222 9.40 4.80 8.87
CA TYR A 222 10.68 4.08 8.89
C TYR A 222 10.61 2.87 9.82
N PRO A 223 11.15 1.70 9.43
CA PRO A 223 11.30 0.58 10.34
C PRO A 223 12.18 0.93 11.54
N LEU A 224 12.01 0.20 12.64
CA LEU A 224 13.03 0.23 13.69
C LEU A 224 14.34 -0.37 13.15
N TYR A 225 15.43 -0.08 13.85
CA TYR A 225 16.75 -0.53 13.45
C TYR A 225 16.80 -2.06 13.28
N ARG A 226 17.18 -2.48 12.09
CA ARG A 226 17.66 -3.83 11.78
C ARG A 226 18.78 -3.72 10.75
N ALA A 227 19.75 -4.62 10.80
CA ALA A 227 20.93 -4.54 9.94
C ALA A 227 20.60 -4.76 8.45
N SER A 228 19.59 -5.57 8.14
CA SER A 228 19.12 -5.86 6.78
C SER A 228 17.79 -6.61 6.83
N ASP A 229 17.18 -6.81 5.67
CA ASP A 229 16.02 -7.68 5.49
C ASP A 229 16.38 -9.17 5.34
N SER A 230 17.61 -9.57 5.61
CA SER A 230 18.12 -10.95 5.40
C SER A 230 17.29 -12.04 6.10
N LYS A 231 16.63 -11.71 7.21
CA LYS A 231 15.76 -12.62 7.97
C LYS A 231 14.30 -12.60 7.51
N CYS A 232 13.91 -11.66 6.66
CA CYS A 232 12.54 -11.54 6.18
C CYS A 232 12.23 -12.66 5.19
N THR A 233 11.02 -13.21 5.32
CA THR A 233 10.52 -14.32 4.49
C THR A 233 9.15 -13.95 3.90
N GLY A 234 8.66 -14.78 2.99
CA GLY A 234 7.41 -14.53 2.27
C GLY A 234 7.63 -14.15 0.80
N VAL A 235 6.54 -14.19 0.03
CA VAL A 235 6.54 -13.92 -1.42
C VAL A 235 6.74 -12.44 -1.76
N ASP A 236 6.59 -11.57 -0.77
CA ASP A 236 6.69 -10.12 -0.87
C ASP A 236 7.86 -9.53 -0.09
N ALA A 237 8.69 -10.39 0.49
CA ALA A 237 9.98 -9.98 1.03
C ALA A 237 10.90 -9.52 -0.10
N ALA A 238 11.79 -8.57 0.22
CA ALA A 238 12.71 -7.95 -0.75
C ALA A 238 13.43 -9.00 -1.61
N PRO A 239 13.71 -8.73 -2.89
CA PRO A 239 14.46 -9.67 -3.73
C PRO A 239 15.89 -9.87 -3.19
N PRO A 240 16.57 -11.00 -3.47
CA PRO A 240 17.87 -11.32 -2.85
C PRO A 240 18.94 -10.23 -2.99
N ASN A 241 18.98 -9.52 -4.12
CA ASN A 241 19.91 -8.42 -4.36
C ASN A 241 19.70 -7.20 -3.43
N GLU A 242 18.52 -7.05 -2.84
CA GLU A 242 18.18 -5.98 -1.89
C GLU A 242 18.11 -6.50 -0.46
N ARG A 243 17.55 -7.71 -0.27
CA ARG A 243 17.32 -8.33 1.04
C ARG A 243 18.58 -8.43 1.91
N TYR A 244 19.73 -8.74 1.30
CA TYR A 244 21.00 -8.90 2.01
C TYR A 244 21.84 -7.61 2.09
N LYS A 245 21.37 -6.49 1.52
CA LYS A 245 22.07 -5.21 1.66
C LYS A 245 21.99 -4.74 3.10
N GLN A 246 23.09 -4.18 3.58
CA GLN A 246 23.11 -3.53 4.89
C GLN A 246 22.32 -2.24 4.82
N PHE A 247 21.44 -2.04 5.78
CA PHE A 247 20.67 -0.82 5.92
C PHE A 247 21.50 0.30 6.53
N HIS A 248 21.32 1.49 5.99
CA HIS A 248 21.89 2.72 6.48
C HIS A 248 20.94 3.34 7.52
N GLU A 249 21.43 3.50 8.74
CA GLU A 249 20.69 4.19 9.80
C GLU A 249 20.29 5.61 9.37
N ARG A 250 19.10 6.04 9.80
CA ARG A 250 18.49 7.36 9.51
C ARG A 250 18.13 7.58 8.05
N TYR A 251 18.29 6.55 7.22
CA TYR A 251 17.87 6.56 5.82
C TYR A 251 16.91 5.40 5.55
N ASP A 252 17.41 4.16 5.60
CA ASP A 252 16.60 2.95 5.34
C ASP A 252 15.79 2.52 6.58
N VAL A 253 16.30 2.84 7.77
CA VAL A 253 15.72 2.49 9.08
C VAL A 253 16.02 3.59 10.10
N LEU A 254 15.30 3.59 11.22
CA LEU A 254 15.67 4.43 12.37
C LEU A 254 17.06 4.06 12.92
N SER A 255 17.68 5.00 13.63
CA SER A 255 18.92 4.70 14.35
C SER A 255 18.69 3.68 15.47
N GLN A 256 19.76 3.00 15.88
CA GLN A 256 19.73 2.11 17.03
C GLN A 256 19.23 2.82 18.29
N ASP A 257 19.69 4.06 18.50
CA ASP A 257 19.33 4.85 19.69
C ASP A 257 17.86 5.26 19.67
N ALA A 258 17.36 5.76 18.53
CA ALA A 258 15.94 6.11 18.38
C ALA A 258 15.05 4.88 18.55
N SER A 259 15.48 3.73 18.03
CA SER A 259 14.73 2.47 18.14
C SER A 259 14.64 2.00 19.59
N LYS A 260 15.77 1.98 20.32
CA LYS A 260 15.80 1.63 21.74
C LYS A 260 14.99 2.59 22.59
N MET A 261 15.07 3.89 22.29
CA MET A 261 14.29 4.93 22.97
C MET A 261 12.79 4.68 22.84
N LEU A 262 12.28 4.44 21.62
CA LEU A 262 10.85 4.17 21.40
C LEU A 262 10.40 2.89 22.09
N LEU A 263 11.17 1.79 21.96
CA LEU A 263 10.85 0.54 22.63
C LEU A 263 10.81 0.71 24.15
N TRP A 264 11.80 1.40 24.72
CA TRP A 264 11.88 1.66 26.16
C TRP A 264 10.70 2.48 26.67
N TRP A 265 10.37 3.59 26.00
CA TRP A 265 9.33 4.51 26.45
C TRP A 265 7.92 3.95 26.38
N PHE A 266 7.63 3.11 25.39
CA PHE A 266 6.24 2.75 25.11
C PHE A 266 5.93 1.27 25.19
N GLN A 267 6.96 0.40 25.19
CA GLN A 267 6.81 -1.06 25.21
C GLN A 267 5.69 -1.57 24.27
N PRO A 268 5.78 -1.31 22.94
CA PRO A 268 4.77 -1.71 21.97
C PRO A 268 4.34 -3.16 22.10
N ARG A 269 3.08 -3.49 21.87
CA ARG A 269 2.72 -4.90 21.56
C ARG A 269 2.92 -5.27 20.10
N LEU A 270 2.89 -4.27 19.22
CA LEU A 270 3.04 -4.42 17.77
C LEU A 270 3.62 -3.12 17.21
N ILE A 271 4.57 -3.22 16.28
CA ILE A 271 5.02 -2.11 15.43
C ILE A 271 4.60 -2.39 13.99
N LEU A 272 4.03 -1.38 13.33
CA LEU A 272 3.74 -1.38 11.90
C LEU A 272 4.53 -0.25 11.24
N SER A 273 5.35 -0.61 10.26
CA SER A 273 6.22 0.31 9.51
C SER A 273 6.00 0.22 8.00
N GLY A 274 6.62 1.10 7.23
CA GLY A 274 6.57 1.14 5.76
C GLY A 274 7.97 1.21 5.14
N HIS A 275 8.14 2.13 4.18
CA HIS A 275 9.41 2.64 3.64
C HIS A 275 10.26 1.68 2.79
N THR A 276 10.50 0.46 3.27
CA THR A 276 11.32 -0.54 2.55
C THR A 276 10.68 -1.02 1.25
N HIS A 277 9.43 -0.60 1.02
CA HIS A 277 8.54 -1.15 0.02
C HIS A 277 8.64 -2.68 0.03
N SER A 278 8.73 -3.38 1.16
CA SER A 278 8.77 -4.85 1.20
C SER A 278 8.19 -5.42 2.48
N GLY A 279 7.61 -6.61 2.35
CA GLY A 279 7.06 -7.33 3.48
C GLY A 279 8.17 -7.87 4.35
N CYS A 280 8.19 -7.50 5.62
CA CYS A 280 9.09 -8.10 6.58
C CYS A 280 8.39 -8.26 7.92
N GLU A 281 8.57 -9.43 8.53
CA GLU A 281 8.25 -9.66 9.93
C GLU A 281 9.57 -9.77 10.68
N PHE A 282 9.75 -8.95 11.70
CA PHE A 282 10.97 -8.87 12.48
C PHE A 282 10.63 -8.82 13.97
N LEU A 283 11.39 -9.53 14.80
CA LEU A 283 11.18 -9.55 16.24
C LEU A 283 12.33 -8.84 16.95
N HIS A 284 12.05 -7.67 17.53
CA HIS A 284 13.04 -6.90 18.28
C HIS A 284 13.13 -7.40 19.72
N GLU A 285 14.36 -7.56 20.21
CA GLU A 285 14.64 -8.01 21.59
C GLU A 285 13.88 -9.28 22.01
N ASN A 286 13.56 -10.16 21.06
CA ASN A 286 12.70 -11.33 21.24
C ASN A 286 11.33 -11.03 21.88
N ARG A 287 10.84 -9.80 21.76
CA ARG A 287 9.65 -9.32 22.47
C ARG A 287 8.72 -8.46 21.63
N PHE A 288 9.25 -7.56 20.81
CA PHE A 288 8.47 -6.55 20.11
C PHE A 288 8.34 -6.91 18.63
N PRO A 289 7.21 -7.48 18.18
CA PRO A 289 7.01 -7.82 16.79
C PRO A 289 6.83 -6.54 15.97
N GLU A 290 7.57 -6.45 14.87
CA GLU A 290 7.43 -5.43 13.84
C GLU A 290 7.03 -6.08 12.52
N VAL A 291 6.04 -5.49 11.86
CA VAL A 291 5.69 -5.82 10.47
C VAL A 291 5.87 -4.59 9.59
N SER A 292 6.82 -4.67 8.65
CA SER A 292 6.95 -3.71 7.56
C SER A 292 5.89 -4.01 6.50
N VAL A 293 4.97 -3.08 6.32
CA VAL A 293 3.85 -3.16 5.38
C VAL A 293 4.38 -2.90 3.96
N PRO A 294 4.14 -3.84 3.03
CA PRO A 294 4.50 -3.66 1.63
C PRO A 294 3.83 -2.43 1.00
N SER A 295 4.50 -1.84 0.01
CA SER A 295 3.87 -0.81 -0.84
C SER A 295 2.56 -1.32 -1.46
N PHE A 296 1.55 -0.44 -1.42
CA PHE A 296 0.23 -0.65 -2.01
C PHE A 296 0.19 -0.39 -3.53
N SER A 297 1.27 0.14 -4.10
CA SER A 297 1.35 0.59 -5.49
C SER A 297 2.14 -0.37 -6.36
N TRP A 298 1.63 -0.64 -7.57
CA TRP A 298 2.42 -1.35 -8.59
C TRP A 298 3.72 -0.62 -8.95
N ARG A 299 3.88 0.65 -8.60
CA ARG A 299 5.06 1.43 -8.96
C ARG A 299 6.33 0.91 -8.27
N ASN A 300 6.15 0.39 -7.07
CA ASN A 300 7.24 -0.04 -6.20
C ASN A 300 7.42 -1.56 -6.23
N ARG A 301 6.37 -2.32 -6.58
CA ARG A 301 6.44 -3.79 -6.66
C ARG A 301 5.37 -4.42 -7.55
N ASN A 302 5.67 -5.59 -8.10
CA ASN A 302 4.74 -6.37 -8.93
C ASN A 302 3.53 -6.90 -8.14
N ASN A 303 3.69 -7.28 -6.87
CA ASN A 303 2.69 -7.94 -6.02
C ASN A 303 2.28 -7.11 -4.79
N PRO A 304 1.65 -5.92 -4.96
CA PRO A 304 1.28 -5.06 -3.84
C PRO A 304 0.31 -5.75 -2.89
N SER A 305 0.31 -5.32 -1.64
CA SER A 305 -0.56 -5.89 -0.61
C SER A 305 -0.89 -4.88 0.47
N PHE A 306 -1.78 -5.26 1.37
CA PHE A 306 -2.11 -4.52 2.57
C PHE A 306 -2.30 -5.49 3.75
N ILE A 307 -2.28 -4.95 4.97
CA ILE A 307 -2.49 -5.74 6.19
C ILE A 307 -3.89 -5.49 6.74
N LEU A 308 -4.56 -6.57 7.13
CA LEU A 308 -5.78 -6.57 7.94
C LEU A 308 -5.41 -6.90 9.37
N GLY A 309 -5.89 -6.10 10.32
CA GLY A 309 -5.70 -6.36 11.74
C GLY A 309 -7.02 -6.37 12.50
N SER A 310 -7.18 -7.40 13.33
CA SER A 310 -8.20 -7.49 14.36
C SER A 310 -7.55 -7.12 15.69
N PHE A 311 -8.08 -6.11 16.39
CA PHE A 311 -7.51 -5.62 17.65
C PHE A 311 -8.53 -5.65 18.79
N SER A 312 -8.07 -6.11 19.96
CA SER A 312 -8.69 -5.86 21.25
C SER A 312 -7.76 -5.00 22.11
N GLN A 313 -8.16 -4.72 23.34
CA GLN A 313 -7.35 -3.96 24.31
C GLN A 313 -6.06 -4.68 24.72
N SER A 314 -6.04 -6.01 24.65
CA SER A 314 -4.91 -6.84 25.10
C SER A 314 -4.23 -7.60 23.97
N ASP A 315 -4.96 -7.99 22.94
CA ASP A 315 -4.48 -8.89 21.89
C ASP A 315 -4.69 -8.31 20.47
N PHE A 316 -3.98 -8.86 19.49
CA PHE A 316 -4.14 -8.52 18.09
C PHE A 316 -3.88 -9.75 17.20
N ALA A 317 -4.49 -9.77 16.03
CA ALA A 317 -4.18 -10.74 14.98
C ALA A 317 -4.05 -10.02 13.65
N LEU A 318 -3.10 -10.44 12.81
CA LEU A 318 -2.83 -9.84 11.51
C LEU A 318 -3.03 -10.88 10.39
N SER A 319 -3.48 -10.42 9.23
CA SER A 319 -3.40 -11.18 7.99
C SER A 319 -3.00 -10.26 6.84
N LYS A 320 -2.29 -10.82 5.86
CA LYS A 320 -1.83 -10.08 4.68
C LYS A 320 -2.75 -10.38 3.50
N CYS A 321 -3.15 -9.34 2.78
CA CYS A 321 -4.01 -9.43 1.62
C CYS A 321 -3.28 -8.95 0.37
N PHE A 322 -3.00 -9.86 -0.56
CA PHE A 322 -2.38 -9.54 -1.83
C PHE A 322 -3.38 -8.91 -2.80
N LEU A 323 -2.87 -7.98 -3.62
CA LEU A 323 -3.57 -7.43 -4.77
C LEU A 323 -3.13 -8.14 -6.06
N PRO A 324 -3.86 -7.96 -7.18
CA PRO A 324 -3.46 -8.54 -8.45
C PRO A 324 -2.03 -8.12 -8.83
N GLU A 325 -1.28 -9.05 -9.39
CA GLU A 325 0.07 -8.73 -9.87
C GLU A 325 0.02 -7.96 -11.20
N GLU A 326 0.87 -6.94 -11.35
CA GLU A 326 0.92 -6.17 -12.60
C GLU A 326 1.26 -7.05 -13.80
N SER A 327 2.29 -7.91 -13.65
CA SER A 327 2.71 -8.86 -14.67
C SER A 327 1.62 -9.84 -15.07
N SER A 328 0.78 -10.28 -14.12
CA SER A 328 -0.38 -11.13 -14.41
C SER A 328 -1.42 -10.39 -15.24
N VAL A 329 -1.70 -9.12 -14.93
CA VAL A 329 -2.60 -8.28 -15.73
C VAL A 329 -2.06 -8.06 -17.15
N ILE A 330 -0.76 -7.75 -17.27
CA ILE A 330 -0.09 -7.59 -18.57
C ILE A 330 -0.14 -8.90 -19.36
N ALA A 331 0.13 -10.04 -18.72
CA ALA A 331 0.09 -11.36 -19.37
C ALA A 331 -1.31 -11.69 -19.92
N VAL A 332 -2.37 -11.35 -19.18
CA VAL A 332 -3.75 -11.52 -19.66
C VAL A 332 -4.03 -10.65 -20.90
N TYR A 333 -3.58 -9.39 -20.90
CA TYR A 333 -3.69 -8.54 -22.09
C TYR A 333 -2.93 -9.10 -23.28
N CYS A 334 -1.64 -9.42 -23.11
CA CYS A 334 -0.79 -9.95 -24.18
C CYS A 334 -1.30 -11.30 -24.71
N GLY A 335 -1.70 -12.21 -23.82
CA GLY A 335 -2.26 -13.51 -24.18
C GLY A 335 -3.56 -13.37 -24.97
N SER A 336 -4.44 -12.44 -24.58
CA SER A 336 -5.68 -12.17 -25.30
C SER A 336 -5.43 -11.63 -26.71
N VAL A 337 -4.49 -10.69 -26.88
CA VAL A 337 -4.07 -10.19 -28.19
C VAL A 337 -3.52 -11.31 -29.07
N LEU A 338 -2.67 -12.18 -28.52
CA LEU A 338 -2.11 -13.32 -29.24
C LEU A 338 -3.20 -14.28 -29.71
N VAL A 339 -4.15 -14.64 -28.83
CA VAL A 339 -5.27 -15.53 -29.20
C VAL A 339 -6.11 -14.92 -30.32
N ILE A 340 -6.43 -13.63 -30.25
CA ILE A 340 -7.17 -12.92 -31.31
C ILE A 340 -6.37 -12.92 -32.64
N ALA A 341 -5.06 -12.68 -32.59
CA ALA A 341 -4.19 -12.73 -33.75
C ALA A 341 -4.16 -14.13 -34.40
N LEU A 342 -4.07 -15.19 -33.59
CA LEU A 342 -4.09 -16.57 -34.09
C LEU A 342 -5.44 -16.93 -34.71
N ILE A 343 -6.55 -16.54 -34.08
CA ILE A 343 -7.90 -16.75 -34.62
C ILE A 343 -8.05 -16.03 -35.98
N THR A 344 -7.62 -14.77 -36.07
CA THR A 344 -7.70 -14.00 -37.33
C THR A 344 -6.82 -14.58 -38.43
N LEU A 345 -5.57 -14.97 -38.13
CA LEU A 345 -4.68 -15.64 -39.08
C LEU A 345 -5.22 -16.99 -39.55
N SER A 346 -5.77 -17.80 -38.64
CA SER A 346 -6.39 -19.09 -38.99
C SER A 346 -7.53 -18.90 -39.98
N HIS A 347 -8.40 -17.92 -39.75
CA HIS A 347 -9.49 -17.59 -40.66
C HIS A 347 -9.00 -17.09 -42.03
N LEU A 348 -7.97 -16.25 -42.06
CA LEU A 348 -7.36 -15.80 -43.33
C LEU A 348 -6.75 -16.98 -44.11
N SER A 349 -6.11 -17.92 -43.41
CA SER A 349 -5.53 -19.11 -44.02
C SER A 349 -6.60 -20.03 -44.63
N VAL A 350 -7.72 -20.25 -43.92
CA VAL A 350 -8.87 -21.03 -44.39
C VAL A 350 -9.52 -20.33 -45.58
N PHE A 351 -9.71 -19.01 -45.51
CA PHE A 351 -10.25 -18.22 -46.62
C PHE A 351 -9.36 -18.29 -47.86
N ARG A 352 -8.02 -18.15 -47.71
CA ARG A 352 -7.06 -18.33 -48.82
C ARG A 352 -7.07 -19.74 -49.39
N ARG A 353 -7.27 -20.78 -48.57
CA ARG A 353 -7.41 -22.18 -49.06
C ARG A 353 -8.71 -22.36 -49.84
N ALA A 354 -9.83 -21.85 -49.32
CA ALA A 354 -11.13 -21.89 -50.00
C ALA A 354 -11.10 -21.13 -51.34
N LEU A 355 -10.49 -19.94 -51.37
CA LEU A 355 -10.35 -19.15 -52.60
C LEU A 355 -9.47 -19.87 -53.65
N ARG A 356 -8.37 -20.50 -53.21
CA ARG A 356 -7.54 -21.33 -54.10
C ARG A 356 -8.30 -22.54 -54.65
N LEU A 357 -9.15 -23.18 -53.84
CA LEU A 357 -9.99 -24.29 -54.27
C LEU A 357 -11.05 -23.83 -55.28
N ALA A 358 -11.73 -22.72 -55.00
CA ALA A 358 -12.72 -22.11 -55.89
C ALA A 358 -12.10 -21.71 -57.24
N ASN A 359 -10.93 -21.07 -57.23
CA ASN A 359 -10.20 -20.71 -58.46
C ASN A 359 -9.79 -21.95 -59.27
N ARG A 360 -9.41 -23.06 -58.63
CA ARG A 360 -9.12 -24.32 -59.33
C ARG A 360 -10.36 -24.95 -59.97
N LEU A 361 -11.52 -24.87 -59.32
CA LEU A 361 -12.78 -25.38 -59.86
C LEU A 361 -13.27 -24.52 -61.03
N LEU A 362 -13.20 -23.18 -60.92
CA LEU A 362 -13.57 -22.25 -61.99
C LEU A 362 -12.59 -22.32 -63.19
N GLY A 363 -11.30 -22.54 -62.94
CA GLY A 363 -10.30 -22.72 -64.00
C GLY A 363 -10.51 -24.00 -64.81
N LYS A 364 -11.01 -25.08 -64.19
CA LYS A 364 -11.36 -26.33 -64.89
C LYS A 364 -12.61 -26.19 -65.78
N GLN A 365 -13.52 -25.28 -65.45
CA GLN A 365 -14.74 -25.06 -66.24
C GLN A 365 -14.53 -24.25 -67.53
N LYS A 366 -13.40 -23.54 -67.67
CA LYS A 366 -13.04 -22.79 -68.89
C LYS A 366 -12.25 -23.60 -69.93
N SER A 367 -11.99 -24.88 -69.65
CA SER A 367 -11.16 -25.77 -70.47
C SER A 367 -11.98 -26.85 -71.23
N ILE A 368 -13.28 -26.63 -71.41
CA ILE A 368 -14.17 -27.54 -72.15
C ILE A 368 -14.69 -26.81 -73.38
#